data_AF-A0A5J4QQY7-F1
#
_entry.id   AF-A0A5J4QQY7-F1
#
_cell.length_a   1.000
_cell.length_b   1.000
_cell.length_c   1.000
_cell.angle_alpha   90.00
_cell.angle_beta   90.00
_cell.angle_gamma   90.00
#
_symmetry.space_group_name_H-M   'P 1'
#
loop_
_entity.id
_entity.type
_entity.pdbx_description
1 polymer ?
#
loop_
_entity_poly.entity_id
_entity_poly.type
_entity_poly.pdbx_seq_one_letter_code
_entity_poly.pdbx_strand_id
1 'polypeptide(L)'
;MKIYISGQISGLPFDEVKLRFSQVEEELVNKGYEVTNPFRNGIPDHAPYEIHMAMDIILLMGCDAIYLLPDWNCSRSATLEKNIAEFTGKTIIYQETAVFTDIKQAIAETMGISFYEIVGESRNRCHVYARMIFSYYCRNRCATVVQIANYMKHNHSTITYYLRKFSEDNRFNPEFKRLVKQVENALLKIENCANAY
;
A
#
# COMPACT_ATOMS: atom_id res chain seq x y z
N MET A 1 13.27 -21.35 5.34
CA MET A 1 12.55 -20.33 4.57
C MET A 1 13.28 -19.01 4.77
N LYS A 2 13.68 -18.38 3.67
CA LYS A 2 14.37 -17.08 3.64
C LYS A 2 13.39 -15.96 3.35
N ILE A 3 13.41 -14.91 4.15
CA ILE A 3 12.42 -13.82 4.15
C ILE A 3 13.09 -12.49 3.86
N TYR A 4 12.58 -11.73 2.89
CA TYR A 4 12.96 -10.34 2.65
C TYR A 4 12.01 -9.39 3.40
N ILE A 5 12.55 -8.43 4.17
CA ILE A 5 11.73 -7.41 4.88
C ILE A 5 11.50 -6.22 3.95
N SER A 6 10.24 -5.81 3.80
CA SER A 6 9.85 -4.69 2.92
C SER A 6 8.88 -3.73 3.61
N GLY A 7 9.13 -2.42 3.50
CA GLY A 7 8.35 -1.36 4.15
C GLY A 7 8.72 0.05 3.69
N GLN A 8 8.13 1.08 4.31
CA GLN A 8 8.48 2.47 3.98
C GLN A 8 9.83 2.88 4.58
N ILE A 9 10.69 3.45 3.73
CA ILE A 9 11.98 4.05 4.14
C ILE A 9 11.97 5.54 3.81
N SER A 10 11.75 5.91 2.55
CA SER A 10 11.76 7.31 2.12
C SER A 10 10.68 8.15 2.80
N GLY A 11 11.08 9.34 3.26
CA GLY A 11 10.20 10.31 3.91
C GLY A 11 10.00 10.09 5.41
N LEU A 12 10.75 9.17 6.04
CA LEU A 12 10.75 8.91 7.47
C LEU A 12 12.14 9.16 8.08
N PRO A 13 12.26 9.39 9.40
CA PRO A 13 13.55 9.56 10.06
C PRO A 13 14.42 8.29 9.94
N PHE A 14 15.62 8.42 9.38
CA PHE A 14 16.47 7.29 9.01
C PHE A 14 16.77 6.35 10.20
N ASP A 15 17.15 6.90 11.35
CA ASP A 15 17.48 6.11 12.54
C ASP A 15 16.29 5.33 13.08
N GLU A 16 15.09 5.92 13.07
CA GLU A 16 13.85 5.25 13.48
C GLU A 16 13.51 4.09 12.55
N VAL A 17 13.64 4.30 11.23
CA VAL A 17 13.40 3.25 10.24
C VAL A 17 14.41 2.12 10.39
N LYS A 18 15.71 2.44 10.50
CA LYS A 18 16.77 1.44 10.66
C LYS A 18 16.59 0.61 11.93
N LEU A 19 16.21 1.25 13.04
CA LEU A 19 15.88 0.56 14.29
C LEU A 19 14.69 -0.38 14.10
N ARG A 20 13.59 0.10 13.51
CA ARG A 20 12.38 -0.69 13.24
C ARG A 20 12.67 -1.93 12.39
N PHE A 21 13.42 -1.78 11.29
CA PHE A 21 13.81 -2.91 10.44
C PHE A 21 14.70 -3.90 11.17
N SER A 22 15.62 -3.42 12.03
CA SER A 22 16.49 -4.29 12.84
C SER A 22 15.71 -5.09 13.89
N GLN A 23 14.68 -4.48 14.51
CA GLN A 23 13.80 -5.17 15.46
C GLN A 23 13.00 -6.28 14.78
N VAL A 24 12.42 -6.01 13.60
CA VAL A 24 11.69 -7.03 12.83
C VAL A 24 12.62 -8.15 12.36
N GLU A 25 13.85 -7.82 11.96
CA GLU A 25 14.89 -8.81 11.63
C GLU A 25 15.16 -9.75 12.81
N GLU A 26 15.39 -9.21 14.01
CA GLU A 26 15.60 -9.99 15.23
C GLU A 26 14.38 -10.87 15.58
N GLU A 27 13.16 -10.33 15.49
CA GLU A 27 11.94 -11.08 15.73
C GLU A 27 11.77 -12.28 14.79
N LEU A 28 12.07 -12.10 13.50
CA LEU A 28 11.95 -13.16 12.49
C LEU A 28 13.07 -14.20 12.65
N VAL A 29 14.29 -13.78 12.97
CA VAL A 29 15.39 -14.69 13.29
C VAL A 29 15.06 -15.53 14.53
N ASN A 30 14.50 -14.93 15.58
CA ASN A 30 14.07 -15.63 16.79
C ASN A 30 12.95 -16.65 16.53
N LYS A 31 12.17 -16.48 15.45
CA LYS A 31 11.19 -17.46 14.96
C LYS A 31 11.81 -18.57 14.09
N GLY A 32 13.12 -18.55 13.85
CA GLY A 32 13.86 -19.57 13.11
C GLY A 32 13.95 -19.31 11.60
N TYR A 33 13.67 -18.09 11.13
CA TYR A 33 13.79 -17.73 9.71
C TYR A 33 15.20 -17.21 9.36
N GLU A 34 15.63 -17.45 8.12
CA GLU A 34 16.73 -16.69 7.53
C GLU A 34 16.18 -15.36 7.01
N VAL A 35 16.78 -14.23 7.38
CA VAL A 35 16.21 -12.91 7.11
C VAL A 35 17.16 -12.07 6.26
N THR A 36 16.60 -11.39 5.27
CA THR A 36 17.30 -10.41 4.44
C THR A 36 16.70 -9.03 4.73
N ASN A 37 17.49 -8.19 5.38
CA ASN A 37 17.15 -6.82 5.70
C ASN A 37 17.78 -5.88 4.65
N PRO A 38 17.00 -4.98 3.99
CA PRO A 38 17.52 -4.07 2.96
C PRO A 38 18.66 -3.18 3.46
N PHE A 39 18.71 -2.84 4.76
CA PHE A 39 19.81 -2.08 5.35
C PHE A 39 21.14 -2.85 5.47
N ARG A 40 21.17 -4.14 5.11
CA ARG A 40 22.36 -5.01 5.13
C ARG A 40 22.86 -5.33 3.71
N ASN A 41 22.40 -4.59 2.70
CA ASN A 41 22.71 -4.84 1.28
C ASN A 41 24.14 -4.44 0.84
N GLY A 42 24.90 -3.76 1.71
CA GLY A 42 26.29 -3.35 1.44
C GLY A 42 26.43 -2.11 0.54
N ILE A 43 25.32 -1.47 0.17
CA ILE A 43 25.31 -0.25 -0.64
C ILE A 43 25.42 0.96 0.29
N PRO A 44 26.24 1.98 -0.04
CA PRO A 44 26.28 3.21 0.73
C PRO A 44 24.91 3.90 0.80
N ASP A 45 24.54 4.45 1.95
CA ASP A 45 23.25 5.11 2.17
C ASP A 45 22.96 6.24 1.14
N HIS A 46 24.01 6.91 0.66
CA HIS A 46 23.93 8.00 -0.31
C HIS A 46 23.97 7.56 -1.78
N ALA A 47 23.95 6.25 -2.06
CA ALA A 47 23.87 5.77 -3.43
C ALA A 47 22.55 6.21 -4.10
N PRO A 48 22.51 6.30 -5.44
CA PRO A 48 21.30 6.64 -6.17
C PRO A 48 20.15 5.70 -5.84
N TYR A 49 18.94 6.24 -5.80
CA TYR A 49 17.73 5.50 -5.46
C TYR A 49 17.51 4.27 -6.36
N GLU A 50 17.84 4.38 -7.65
CA GLU A 50 17.72 3.29 -8.62
C GLU A 50 18.66 2.12 -8.31
N ILE A 51 19.83 2.41 -7.72
CA ILE A 51 20.80 1.38 -7.30
C ILE A 51 20.30 0.63 -6.08
N HIS A 52 19.76 1.35 -5.09
CA HIS A 52 19.11 0.74 -3.92
C HIS A 52 17.95 -0.17 -4.36
N MET A 53 17.05 0.33 -5.20
CA MET A 53 15.92 -0.46 -5.69
C MET A 53 16.34 -1.70 -6.48
N ALA A 54 17.32 -1.58 -7.38
CA ALA A 54 17.79 -2.73 -8.15
C ALA A 54 18.36 -3.83 -7.22
N MET A 55 19.09 -3.43 -6.19
CA MET A 55 19.63 -4.38 -5.21
C MET A 55 18.55 -5.00 -4.34
N ASP A 56 17.57 -4.20 -3.90
CA ASP A 56 16.41 -4.68 -3.14
C ASP A 56 15.64 -5.74 -3.91
N ILE A 57 15.45 -5.54 -5.22
CA ILE A 57 14.84 -6.55 -6.11
C ILE A 57 15.71 -7.81 -6.19
N ILE A 58 17.04 -7.68 -6.36
CA ILE A 58 17.94 -8.85 -6.41
C ILE A 58 17.88 -9.65 -5.11
N LEU A 59 17.91 -8.97 -3.96
CA LEU A 59 17.81 -9.58 -2.64
C LEU A 59 16.46 -10.29 -2.45
N LEU A 60 15.35 -9.65 -2.81
CA LEU A 60 14.02 -10.25 -2.80
C LEU A 60 13.95 -11.50 -3.68
N MET A 61 14.54 -11.47 -4.87
CA MET A 61 14.54 -12.60 -5.79
C MET A 61 15.21 -13.85 -5.19
N GLY A 62 16.24 -13.67 -4.37
CA GLY A 62 16.91 -14.73 -3.63
C GLY A 62 16.17 -15.25 -2.39
N CYS A 63 15.00 -14.71 -2.04
CA CYS A 63 14.20 -15.12 -0.89
C CYS A 63 13.00 -15.98 -1.28
N ASP A 64 12.49 -16.77 -0.34
CA ASP A 64 11.28 -17.61 -0.52
C ASP A 64 9.99 -16.81 -0.27
N ALA A 65 10.09 -15.78 0.57
CA ALA A 65 8.97 -14.97 1.02
C ALA A 65 9.34 -13.48 1.16
N ILE A 66 8.32 -12.64 1.12
CA ILE A 66 8.38 -11.23 1.49
C ILE A 66 7.58 -11.00 2.77
N TYR A 67 8.15 -10.23 3.70
CA TYR A 67 7.49 -9.79 4.93
C TYR A 67 7.23 -8.30 4.86
N LEU A 68 5.95 -7.94 4.78
CA LEU A 68 5.48 -6.59 4.55
C LEU A 68 5.16 -5.90 5.88
N LEU A 69 5.89 -4.83 6.18
CA LEU A 69 5.64 -3.94 7.32
C LEU A 69 4.32 -3.18 7.14
N PRO A 70 3.65 -2.69 8.21
CA PRO A 70 2.32 -2.07 8.12
C PRO A 70 2.19 -0.90 7.14
N ASP A 71 3.30 -0.22 6.83
CA ASP A 71 3.37 0.93 5.93
C ASP A 71 3.82 0.60 4.50
N TRP A 72 3.96 -0.69 4.13
CA TRP A 72 4.45 -1.12 2.81
C TRP A 72 3.67 -0.47 1.65
N ASN A 73 2.36 -0.33 1.78
CA ASN A 73 1.49 0.21 0.73
C ASN A 73 1.60 1.75 0.61
N CYS A 74 2.26 2.41 1.56
CA CYS A 74 2.63 3.82 1.52
C CYS A 74 4.02 4.04 0.92
N SER A 75 4.68 2.98 0.45
CA SER A 75 6.02 3.00 -0.12
C SER A 75 6.00 2.54 -1.57
N ARG A 76 6.55 3.36 -2.46
CA ARG A 76 6.65 3.03 -3.88
C ARG A 76 7.49 1.77 -4.10
N SER A 77 8.65 1.68 -3.43
CA SER A 77 9.55 0.52 -3.53
C SER A 77 8.89 -0.75 -2.99
N ALA A 78 8.33 -0.69 -1.78
CA ALA A 78 7.70 -1.86 -1.16
C ALA A 78 6.45 -2.35 -1.92
N THR A 79 5.70 -1.43 -2.53
CA THR A 79 4.57 -1.79 -3.42
C THR A 79 5.08 -2.53 -4.67
N LEU A 80 6.19 -2.09 -5.26
CA LEU A 80 6.81 -2.78 -6.40
C LEU A 80 7.33 -4.17 -5.99
N GLU A 81 8.05 -4.25 -4.88
CA GLU A 81 8.58 -5.51 -4.33
C GLU A 81 7.46 -6.53 -4.06
N LYS A 82 6.34 -6.09 -3.45
CA LYS A 82 5.15 -6.94 -3.26
C LYS A 82 4.61 -7.46 -4.59
N ASN A 83 4.49 -6.60 -5.61
CA ASN A 83 4.00 -7.02 -6.92
C ASN A 83 4.95 -8.02 -7.60
N ILE A 84 6.26 -7.83 -7.45
CA ILE A 84 7.27 -8.78 -7.93
C ILE A 84 7.14 -10.12 -7.19
N ALA A 85 6.95 -10.10 -5.87
CA ALA A 85 6.74 -11.30 -5.06
C ALA A 85 5.49 -12.08 -5.51
N GLU A 86 4.37 -11.40 -5.77
CA GLU A 86 3.16 -12.02 -6.33
C GLU A 86 3.43 -12.65 -7.70
N PHE A 87 4.04 -11.89 -8.60
CA PHE A 87 4.31 -12.35 -9.96
C PHE A 87 5.26 -13.56 -10.00
N THR A 88 6.18 -13.64 -9.03
CA THR A 88 7.16 -14.72 -8.91
C THR A 88 6.71 -15.87 -8.00
N GLY A 89 5.46 -15.84 -7.52
CA GLY A 89 4.88 -16.91 -6.70
C GLY A 89 5.51 -17.05 -5.31
N LYS A 90 6.13 -15.98 -4.78
CA LYS A 90 6.71 -15.97 -3.44
C LYS A 90 5.62 -15.90 -2.37
N THR A 91 5.91 -16.43 -1.19
CA THR A 91 4.98 -16.33 -0.06
C THR A 91 4.91 -14.89 0.43
N ILE A 92 3.71 -14.36 0.64
CA ILE A 92 3.51 -12.99 1.13
C ILE A 92 3.03 -13.06 2.57
N ILE A 93 3.81 -12.46 3.46
CA ILE A 93 3.54 -12.43 4.89
C ILE A 93 3.34 -10.96 5.27
N TYR A 94 2.22 -10.65 5.93
CA TYR A 94 1.94 -9.32 6.44
C TYR A 94 2.23 -9.29 7.94
N GLN A 95 2.92 -8.25 8.42
CA GLN A 95 3.10 -8.05 9.86
C GLN A 95 1.77 -7.82 10.58
N GLU A 96 0.89 -7.07 9.93
CA GLU A 96 -0.45 -6.78 10.42
C GLU A 96 -1.46 -7.00 9.30
N THR A 97 -2.71 -7.33 9.66
CA THR A 97 -3.79 -7.45 8.69
C THR A 97 -3.99 -6.12 7.96
N ALA A 98 -3.72 -6.11 6.67
CA ALA A 98 -3.91 -4.92 5.86
C ALA A 98 -5.41 -4.58 5.77
N VAL A 99 -5.79 -3.39 6.25
CA VAL A 99 -7.17 -2.91 6.16
C VAL A 99 -7.50 -2.38 4.77
N PHE A 100 -8.78 -2.46 4.38
CA PHE A 100 -9.30 -1.92 3.12
C PHE A 100 -8.55 -2.43 1.87
N THR A 101 -7.99 -3.63 1.93
CA THR A 101 -7.23 -4.25 0.83
C THR A 101 -8.08 -4.41 -0.42
N ASP A 102 -9.34 -4.83 -0.25
CA ASP A 102 -10.36 -4.88 -1.28
C ASP A 102 -10.58 -3.52 -1.97
N ILE A 103 -10.74 -2.43 -1.22
CA ILE A 103 -10.90 -1.08 -1.78
C ILE A 103 -9.63 -0.65 -2.53
N LYS A 104 -8.46 -0.86 -1.93
CA LYS A 104 -7.17 -0.52 -2.54
C LYS A 104 -6.98 -1.27 -3.85
N GLN A 105 -7.27 -2.56 -3.86
CA GLN A 105 -7.18 -3.41 -5.05
C GLN A 105 -8.17 -2.97 -6.13
N ALA A 106 -9.44 -2.74 -5.78
CA ALA A 106 -10.44 -2.30 -6.74
C ALA A 106 -10.06 -0.97 -7.42
N ILE A 107 -9.55 0.01 -6.66
CA ILE A 107 -9.07 1.28 -7.23
C ILE A 107 -7.84 1.06 -8.13
N ALA A 108 -6.89 0.24 -7.70
CA ALA A 108 -5.70 -0.05 -8.49
C ALA A 108 -6.06 -0.70 -9.84
N GLU A 109 -6.93 -1.71 -9.84
CA GLU A 109 -7.35 -2.43 -11.06
C GLU A 109 -8.17 -1.56 -12.01
N THR A 110 -8.98 -0.64 -11.50
CA THR A 110 -9.91 0.15 -12.32
C THR A 110 -9.34 1.47 -12.77
N MET A 111 -8.56 2.14 -11.91
CA MET A 111 -8.06 3.49 -12.15
C MET A 111 -6.56 3.52 -12.45
N GLY A 112 -5.85 2.41 -12.24
CA GLY A 112 -4.38 2.37 -12.33
C GLY A 112 -3.69 3.21 -11.26
N ILE A 113 -4.39 3.49 -10.14
CA ILE A 113 -3.90 4.33 -9.05
C ILE A 113 -3.55 3.46 -7.85
N SER A 114 -2.28 3.47 -7.45
CA SER A 114 -1.78 2.78 -6.27
C SER A 114 -2.18 3.47 -4.97
N PHE A 115 -2.10 2.77 -3.83
CA PHE A 115 -2.35 3.40 -2.53
C PHE A 115 -1.30 4.48 -2.19
N TYR A 116 -0.05 4.31 -2.64
CA TYR A 116 0.99 5.34 -2.57
C TYR A 116 0.52 6.67 -3.21
N GLU A 117 -0.12 6.59 -4.37
CA GLU A 117 -0.66 7.78 -5.05
C GLU A 117 -1.91 8.35 -4.39
N ILE A 118 -2.72 7.51 -3.73
CA ILE A 118 -3.86 7.95 -2.90
C ILE A 118 -3.36 8.75 -1.69
N VAL A 119 -2.25 8.35 -1.07
CA VAL A 119 -1.62 9.07 0.05
C VAL A 119 -0.92 10.35 -0.42
N GLY A 120 -0.47 10.38 -1.67
CA GLY A 120 0.26 11.50 -2.26
C GLY A 120 -0.53 12.82 -2.38
N GLU A 121 0.20 13.90 -2.62
CA GLU A 121 -0.38 15.26 -2.66
C GLU A 121 -0.88 15.71 -4.05
N SER A 122 -0.64 14.90 -5.09
CA SER A 122 -1.00 15.23 -6.48
C SER A 122 -2.47 15.64 -6.63
N ARG A 123 -2.71 16.84 -7.14
CA ARG A 123 -4.06 17.40 -7.34
C ARG A 123 -4.66 17.04 -8.70
N ASN A 124 -4.00 16.16 -9.46
CA ASN A 124 -4.55 15.66 -10.72
C ASN A 124 -5.92 15.01 -10.47
N ARG A 125 -6.83 15.21 -11.41
CA ARG A 125 -8.24 14.82 -11.27
C ARG A 125 -8.41 13.33 -10.95
N CYS A 126 -7.64 12.45 -11.60
CA CYS A 126 -7.67 11.01 -11.32
C CYS A 126 -7.29 10.67 -9.87
N HIS A 127 -6.25 11.31 -9.31
CA HIS A 127 -5.82 11.12 -7.92
C HIS A 127 -6.87 11.66 -6.94
N VAL A 128 -7.49 12.81 -7.24
CA VAL A 128 -8.58 13.36 -6.42
C VAL A 128 -9.79 12.42 -6.42
N TYR A 129 -10.17 11.89 -7.59
CA TYR A 129 -11.25 10.91 -7.72
C TYR A 129 -10.96 9.62 -6.96
N ALA A 130 -9.73 9.09 -7.06
CA ALA A 130 -9.31 7.91 -6.31
C ALA A 130 -9.44 8.15 -4.78
N ARG A 131 -9.02 9.32 -4.29
CA ARG A 131 -9.15 9.71 -2.88
C ARG A 131 -10.61 9.84 -2.43
N MET A 132 -11.48 10.41 -3.27
CA MET A 132 -12.92 10.50 -3.00
C MET A 132 -13.56 9.12 -2.90
N ILE A 133 -13.28 8.25 -3.87
CA ILE A 133 -13.77 6.87 -3.93
C ILE A 133 -13.28 6.07 -2.71
N PHE A 134 -11.98 6.11 -2.44
CA PHE A 134 -11.38 5.43 -1.28
C PHE A 134 -12.03 5.87 0.02
N SER A 135 -12.14 7.19 0.25
CA SER A 135 -12.76 7.75 1.46
C SER A 135 -14.21 7.28 1.62
N TYR A 136 -14.99 7.30 0.55
CA TYR A 136 -16.40 6.89 0.56
C TYR A 136 -16.56 5.41 0.92
N TYR A 137 -15.83 4.50 0.26
CA TYR A 137 -15.96 3.07 0.56
C TYR A 137 -15.36 2.68 1.92
N CYS A 138 -14.37 3.43 2.43
CA CYS A 138 -13.91 3.25 3.81
C CYS A 138 -15.01 3.63 4.82
N ARG A 139 -15.74 4.73 4.57
CA ARG A 139 -16.90 5.10 5.41
C ARG A 139 -17.99 4.04 5.38
N ASN A 140 -18.24 3.42 4.22
CA ASN A 140 -19.22 2.33 4.10
C ASN A 140 -18.78 1.06 4.85
N ARG A 141 -17.48 0.87 5.08
CA ARG A 141 -16.91 -0.15 5.99
C ARG A 141 -16.76 0.35 7.44
N CYS A 142 -17.59 1.31 7.85
CA CYS A 142 -17.67 1.87 9.20
C CYS A 142 -16.42 2.63 9.72
N ALA A 143 -15.39 2.88 8.89
CA ALA A 143 -14.20 3.61 9.32
C ALA A 143 -14.51 5.08 9.62
N THR A 144 -14.10 5.65 10.75
CA THR A 144 -14.31 7.07 11.07
C THR A 144 -13.52 7.99 10.15
N VAL A 145 -13.92 9.26 10.05
CA VAL A 145 -13.19 10.27 9.27
C VAL A 145 -11.76 10.43 9.78
N VAL A 146 -11.56 10.34 11.10
CA VAL A 146 -10.22 10.37 11.74
C VAL A 146 -9.38 9.14 11.33
N GLN A 147 -9.98 7.95 11.32
CA GLN A 147 -9.27 6.74 10.86
C GLN A 147 -8.85 6.88 9.39
N ILE A 148 -9.75 7.33 8.52
CA ILE A 148 -9.45 7.54 7.09
C ILE A 148 -8.34 8.59 6.91
N ALA A 149 -8.42 9.70 7.64
CA ALA A 149 -7.42 10.75 7.65
C ALA A 149 -6.03 10.22 8.01
N ASN A 150 -5.95 9.41 9.08
CA ASN A 150 -4.71 8.76 9.50
C ASN A 150 -4.18 7.80 8.42
N TYR A 151 -5.03 6.96 7.84
CA TYR A 151 -4.62 6.02 6.79
C TYR A 151 -4.10 6.71 5.53
N MET A 152 -4.74 7.80 5.12
CA MET A 152 -4.35 8.54 3.92
C MET A 152 -3.26 9.59 4.19
N LYS A 153 -2.84 9.77 5.45
CA LYS A 153 -1.95 10.85 5.89
C LYS A 153 -2.44 12.24 5.41
N HIS A 154 -3.74 12.47 5.51
CA HIS A 154 -4.40 13.73 5.13
C HIS A 154 -5.19 14.32 6.29
N ASN A 155 -5.44 15.62 6.26
CA ASN A 155 -6.23 16.29 7.29
C ASN A 155 -7.69 15.84 7.30
N HIS A 156 -8.29 15.77 8.49
CA HIS A 156 -9.71 15.41 8.67
C HIS A 156 -10.65 16.28 7.83
N SER A 157 -10.39 17.59 7.71
CA SER A 157 -11.16 18.51 6.87
C SER A 157 -11.14 18.12 5.39
N THR A 158 -10.00 17.62 4.91
CA THR A 158 -9.82 17.13 3.54
C THR A 158 -10.68 15.88 3.29
N ILE A 159 -10.73 14.95 4.24
CA ILE A 159 -11.59 13.76 4.13
C ILE A 159 -13.07 14.16 4.13
N THR A 160 -13.50 15.07 5.00
CA THR A 160 -14.87 15.60 4.99
C THR A 160 -15.22 16.24 3.65
N TYR A 161 -14.29 17.01 3.07
CA TYR A 161 -14.45 17.57 1.74
C TYR A 161 -14.64 16.47 0.68
N TYR A 162 -13.81 15.43 0.68
CA TYR A 162 -13.91 14.31 -0.26
C TYR A 162 -15.25 13.59 -0.18
N LEU A 163 -15.77 13.34 1.02
CA LEU A 163 -17.06 12.66 1.21
C LEU A 163 -18.24 13.48 0.69
N ARG A 164 -18.24 14.80 0.96
CA ARG A 164 -19.25 15.71 0.42
C ARG A 164 -19.16 15.76 -1.11
N LYS A 165 -17.94 15.96 -1.62
CA LYS A 165 -17.68 16.09 -3.06
C LYS A 165 -18.03 14.80 -3.81
N PHE A 166 -17.81 13.63 -3.21
CA PHE A 166 -18.21 12.34 -3.77
C PHE A 166 -19.71 12.33 -4.07
N SER A 167 -20.53 12.74 -3.11
CA SER A 167 -22.00 12.75 -3.26
C SER A 167 -22.46 13.69 -4.37
N GLU A 168 -21.83 14.87 -4.48
CA GLU A 168 -22.10 15.83 -5.56
C GLU A 168 -21.70 15.27 -6.93
N ASP A 169 -20.45 14.82 -7.08
CA ASP A 169 -19.92 14.39 -8.37
C ASP A 169 -20.55 13.06 -8.81
N ASN A 170 -20.88 12.14 -7.90
CA ASN A 170 -21.56 10.90 -8.26
C ASN A 170 -22.99 11.14 -8.78
N ARG A 171 -23.59 12.27 -8.40
CA ARG A 171 -24.90 12.69 -8.88
C ARG A 171 -24.83 13.39 -10.23
N PHE A 172 -23.87 14.29 -10.41
CA PHE A 172 -23.88 15.25 -11.53
C PHE A 172 -22.74 15.09 -12.54
N ASN A 173 -21.69 14.33 -12.23
CA ASN A 173 -20.54 14.12 -13.10
C ASN A 173 -20.56 12.70 -13.71
N PRO A 174 -20.88 12.56 -15.01
CA PRO A 174 -20.98 11.25 -15.66
C PRO A 174 -19.65 10.47 -15.69
N GLU A 175 -18.52 11.16 -15.84
CA GLU A 175 -17.19 10.54 -15.83
C GLU A 175 -16.90 9.92 -14.46
N PHE A 176 -17.10 10.70 -13.39
CA PHE A 176 -16.89 10.23 -12.03
C PHE A 176 -17.84 9.08 -11.68
N LYS A 177 -19.13 9.21 -12.02
CA LYS A 177 -20.13 8.15 -11.81
C LYS A 177 -19.76 6.84 -12.50
N ARG A 178 -19.19 6.91 -13.71
CA ARG A 178 -18.70 5.74 -14.43
C ARG A 178 -17.55 5.06 -13.68
N LEU A 179 -16.60 5.84 -13.16
CA LEU A 179 -15.48 5.31 -12.36
C LEU A 179 -15.98 4.65 -11.08
N VAL A 180 -16.91 5.29 -10.36
CA VAL A 180 -17.54 4.72 -9.15
C VAL A 180 -18.15 3.36 -9.47
N LYS A 181 -18.94 3.26 -10.54
CA LYS A 181 -19.56 2.00 -10.96
C LYS A 181 -18.54 0.90 -11.31
N GLN A 182 -17.42 1.28 -11.93
CA GLN A 182 -16.34 0.32 -12.22
C GLN A 182 -15.71 -0.21 -10.94
N VAL A 183 -15.46 0.66 -9.95
CA VAL A 183 -14.93 0.27 -8.64
C VAL A 183 -15.93 -0.61 -7.88
N GLU A 184 -17.22 -0.31 -7.91
CA GLU A 184 -18.28 -1.16 -7.31
C GLU A 184 -18.28 -2.56 -7.89
N ASN A 185 -18.20 -2.67 -9.22
CA ASN A 185 -18.15 -3.97 -9.89
C ASN A 185 -16.89 -4.76 -9.50
N ALA A 186 -15.74 -4.08 -9.38
CA ALA A 186 -14.49 -4.70 -8.95
C ALA A 186 -14.57 -5.19 -7.49
N LEU A 187 -15.15 -4.39 -6.59
CA LEU A 187 -15.39 -4.77 -5.19
C LEU A 187 -16.27 -6.03 -5.08
N LEU A 188 -17.40 -6.07 -5.80
CA LEU A 188 -18.29 -7.23 -5.83
C LEU A 188 -17.55 -8.49 -6.33
N LYS A 189 -16.69 -8.34 -7.34
CA LYS A 189 -15.88 -9.45 -7.85
C LYS A 189 -14.90 -9.97 -6.79
N ILE A 190 -14.20 -9.08 -6.09
CA ILE A 190 -13.24 -9.46 -5.03
C ILE A 190 -13.96 -10.18 -3.88
N GLU A 191 -15.10 -9.65 -3.43
CA GLU A 191 -15.90 -10.25 -2.36
C GLU A 191 -16.42 -11.65 -2.74
N ASN A 192 -16.87 -11.85 -3.98
CA ASN A 192 -17.30 -13.16 -4.46
C ASN A 192 -16.15 -14.18 -4.54
N CYS A 193 -14.95 -13.75 -4.93
CA CYS A 193 -13.77 -14.62 -4.93
C CYS A 193 -13.34 -15.02 -3.51
N ALA A 194 -13.47 -14.13 -2.53
CA ALA A 194 -13.13 -14.41 -1.14
C ALA A 194 -14.08 -15.42 -0.47
N ASN A 195 -15.37 -15.43 -0.87
CA ASN A 195 -16.40 -16.32 -0.33
C ASN A 195 -16.48 -17.70 -1.02
N ALA A 196 -15.64 -17.96 -2.02
CA ALA A 196 -15.63 -19.20 -2.80
C ALA A 196 -14.74 -20.31 -2.18
N TYR A 197 -14.15 -20.06 -1.00
CA TYR A 197 -13.28 -20.95 -0.24
C TYR A 197 -13.76 -21.05 1.21
#